data_AF-A0AAN6DL18-F1
#
_entry.id   AF-A0AAN6DL18-F1
#
_cell.length_a   1.000
_cell.length_b   1.000
_cell.length_c   1.000
_cell.angle_alpha   90.00
_cell.angle_beta   90.00
_cell.angle_gamma   90.00
#
_symmetry.space_group_name_H-M   'P 1'
#
loop_
_entity.id
_entity.type
_entity.pdbx_description
1 polymer ?
#
loop_
_entity_poly.entity_id
_entity_poly.type
_entity_poly.pdbx_seq_one_letter_code
_entity_poly.pdbx_strand_id
1 'polypeptide(L)'
;MSGRKIFQSLVSELQTAVERAFEKHSKDMLKKQDALIQYKRMQYVRSGKVLSPEEDARLVEEVKKTTQVTMPAVNVEMVKAMDSDQLTPKQLEHLKNMATFVKSQREYVELLERYNPGISMKQTDKVRKTARRVGLEVPE
;
A
#
# COMPACT_ATOMS: atom_id res chain seq x y z
N MET A 1 -1.66 0.17 -33.66
CA MET A 1 -0.91 0.26 -32.39
C MET A 1 -0.09 -1.00 -32.22
N SER A 2 1.21 -0.90 -31.95
CA SER A 2 2.07 -2.08 -31.75
C SER A 2 1.76 -2.74 -30.39
N GLY A 3 1.87 -4.07 -30.33
CA GLY A 3 1.57 -4.85 -29.13
C GLY A 3 2.41 -4.42 -27.92
N ARG A 4 3.71 -4.17 -28.15
CA ARG A 4 4.64 -3.68 -27.12
C ARG A 4 4.21 -2.34 -26.52
N LYS A 5 3.71 -1.41 -27.33
CA LYS A 5 3.23 -0.12 -26.80
C LYS A 5 2.06 -0.29 -25.83
N ILE A 6 1.15 -1.22 -26.13
CA ILE A 6 -0.01 -1.49 -25.27
C ILE A 6 0.45 -2.21 -24.00
N PHE A 7 1.40 -3.13 -24.11
CA PHE A 7 2.01 -3.80 -22.97
C PHE A 7 2.71 -2.80 -22.04
N GLN A 8 3.51 -1.87 -22.58
CA GLN A 8 4.14 -0.81 -21.80
C GLN A 8 3.11 0.07 -21.07
N SER A 9 2.01 0.40 -21.74
CA SER A 9 0.90 1.15 -21.12
C SER A 9 0.22 0.37 -19.98
N LEU A 10 0.05 -0.94 -20.11
CA LEU A 10 -0.47 -1.79 -19.04
C LEU A 10 0.49 -1.78 -17.84
N VAL A 11 1.78 -1.98 -18.09
CA VAL A 11 2.81 -2.01 -17.03
C VAL A 11 2.89 -0.67 -16.31
N SER A 12 2.83 0.46 -17.03
CA SER A 12 2.85 1.79 -16.40
C SER A 12 1.62 2.02 -15.51
N GLU A 13 0.42 1.60 -15.94
CA GLU A 13 -0.79 1.74 -15.11
C GLU A 13 -0.72 0.83 -13.87
N LEU A 14 -0.15 -0.37 -13.99
CA LEU A 14 0.10 -1.24 -12.83
C LEU A 14 1.10 -0.64 -11.85
N GLN A 15 2.18 -0.02 -12.34
CA GLN A 15 3.15 0.69 -11.50
C GLN A 15 2.48 1.82 -10.72
N THR A 16 1.71 2.67 -11.41
CA THR A 16 0.96 3.75 -10.75
C THR A 16 -0.02 3.21 -9.72
N ALA A 17 -0.74 2.13 -10.01
CA ALA A 17 -1.66 1.51 -9.06
C ALA A 17 -0.95 0.98 -7.81
N VAL A 18 0.22 0.34 -7.99
CA VAL A 18 1.05 -0.17 -6.88
C VAL A 18 1.62 0.97 -6.04
N GLU A 19 2.13 2.03 -6.66
CA GLU A 19 2.62 3.23 -5.97
C GLU A 19 1.54 3.84 -5.08
N ARG A 20 0.33 4.05 -5.62
CA ARG A 20 -0.81 4.60 -4.85
C ARG A 20 -1.22 3.71 -3.69
N ALA A 21 -1.30 2.40 -3.92
CA ALA A 21 -1.62 1.45 -2.86
C ALA A 21 -0.53 1.44 -1.77
N PHE A 22 0.73 1.52 -2.16
CA PHE A 22 1.86 1.57 -1.25
C PHE A 22 1.89 2.87 -0.43
N GLU A 23 1.65 4.04 -1.03
CA GLU A 23 1.51 5.32 -0.32
C GLU A 23 0.45 5.26 0.78
N LYS A 24 -0.68 4.61 0.49
CA LYS A 24 -1.79 4.45 1.44
C LYS A 24 -1.43 3.52 2.60
N HIS A 25 -0.82 2.37 2.32
CA HIS A 25 -0.56 1.34 3.32
C HIS A 25 0.77 1.52 4.07
N SER A 26 1.77 2.17 3.48
CA SER A 26 3.09 2.39 4.08
C SER A 26 3.01 3.14 5.40
N LYS A 27 2.11 4.13 5.53
CA LYS A 27 1.89 4.86 6.80
C LYS A 27 1.50 3.94 7.95
N ASP A 28 0.61 2.97 7.69
CA ASP A 28 0.20 2.01 8.70
C ASP A 28 1.30 0.99 9.01
N MET A 29 2.13 0.63 8.02
CA MET A 29 3.30 -0.22 8.23
C MET A 29 4.35 0.48 9.12
N LEU A 30 4.62 1.77 8.87
CA LEU A 30 5.52 2.58 9.69
C LEU A 30 5.03 2.69 11.14
N LYS A 31 3.73 2.92 11.35
CA LYS A 31 3.14 2.91 12.70
C LYS A 31 3.34 1.57 13.42
N LYS A 32 3.17 0.45 12.72
CA LYS A 32 3.40 -0.89 13.30
C LYS A 32 4.87 -1.11 13.64
N GLN A 33 5.78 -0.64 12.78
CA GLN A 33 7.21 -0.67 13.02
C GLN A 33 7.58 0.13 14.28
N ASP A 34 7.07 1.36 14.42
CA ASP A 34 7.32 2.18 15.60
C ASP A 34 6.76 1.54 16.87
N ALA A 35 5.56 0.97 16.80
CA ALA A 35 4.97 0.23 17.91
C ALA A 35 5.81 -0.99 18.31
N LEU A 36 6.40 -1.69 17.35
CA LEU A 36 7.29 -2.82 17.62
C LEU A 36 8.59 -2.38 18.30
N ILE A 37 9.17 -1.26 17.87
CA ILE A 37 10.34 -0.66 18.54
C ILE A 37 10.00 -0.34 19.99
N GLN A 38 8.87 0.33 20.23
CA GLN A 38 8.44 0.70 21.59
C GLN A 38 8.17 -0.54 22.45
N TYR A 39 7.52 -1.56 21.89
CA TYR A 39 7.28 -2.83 22.56
C TYR A 39 8.60 -3.49 22.99
N LYS A 40 9.55 -3.60 22.07
CA LYS A 40 10.87 -4.13 22.37
C LYS A 40 11.57 -3.32 23.46
N ARG A 41 11.58 -1.98 23.38
CA ARG A 41 12.12 -1.11 24.46
C ARG A 41 11.51 -1.41 25.82
N MET A 42 10.18 -1.51 25.90
CA MET A 42 9.48 -1.86 27.13
C MET A 42 9.84 -3.25 27.65
N GLN A 43 10.03 -4.22 26.75
CA GLN A 43 10.47 -5.57 27.11
C GLN A 43 11.86 -5.56 27.76
N TYR A 44 12.79 -4.76 27.25
CA TYR A 44 14.13 -4.60 27.84
C TYR A 44 14.07 -3.98 29.24
N VAL A 45 13.31 -2.90 29.43
CA VAL A 45 13.12 -2.27 30.75
C VAL A 45 12.50 -3.25 31.75
N ARG A 46 11.48 -4.01 31.33
CA ARG A 46 10.85 -5.05 32.16
C ARG A 46 11.81 -6.18 32.54
N SER A 47 12.83 -6.46 31.73
CA SER A 47 13.87 -7.44 32.04
C SER A 47 14.92 -6.94 33.04
N GLY A 48 14.78 -5.72 33.56
CA GLY A 48 15.71 -5.12 34.53
C GLY A 48 17.02 -4.61 33.92
N LYS A 49 17.14 -4.59 32.58
CA LYS A 49 18.30 -4.06 31.87
C LYS A 49 18.12 -2.57 31.57
N VAL A 50 19.17 -1.78 31.79
CA VAL A 50 19.20 -0.37 31.37
C VAL A 50 19.63 -0.35 29.91
N LEU A 51 18.81 0.23 29.04
CA LEU A 51 19.09 0.30 27.61
C LEU A 51 20.17 1.37 27.36
N SER A 52 21.37 0.95 26.97
CA SER A 52 22.42 1.88 26.54
C SER A 52 22.00 2.56 25.22
N PRO A 53 22.41 3.82 24.94
CA PRO A 53 22.13 4.49 23.66
C PRO A 53 22.57 3.67 22.43
N GLU A 54 23.66 2.91 22.55
CA GLU A 54 24.15 2.04 21.48
C GLU A 54 23.27 0.81 21.26
N GLU A 55 22.73 0.22 22.34
CA GLU A 55 21.85 -0.95 22.27
C GLU A 55 20.48 -0.58 21.70
N ASP A 56 19.95 0.60 22.06
CA ASP A 56 18.73 1.13 21.46
C ASP A 56 18.90 1.38 19.96
N ALA A 57 20.02 1.97 19.55
CA ALA A 57 20.32 2.20 18.14
C ALA A 57 20.36 0.88 17.35
N ARG A 58 21.03 -0.15 17.88
CA ARG A 58 21.07 -1.50 17.27
C ARG A 58 19.68 -2.12 17.17
N LEU A 59 18.87 -2.00 18.21
CA LEU A 59 17.51 -2.52 18.25
C LEU A 59 16.60 -1.87 17.20
N VAL A 60 16.71 -0.54 17.08
CA VAL A 60 16.00 0.22 16.05
C VAL A 60 16.45 -0.21 14.65
N GLU A 61 17.74 -0.41 14.43
CA GLU A 61 18.27 -0.91 13.15
C GLU A 61 17.78 -2.33 12.83
N GLU A 62 17.80 -3.24 13.79
CA GLU A 62 17.35 -4.62 13.61
C GLU A 62 15.87 -4.68 13.23
N VAL A 63 15.03 -3.90 13.92
CA VAL A 63 13.61 -3.79 13.59
C VAL A 63 13.44 -3.19 12.20
N LYS A 64 14.12 -2.08 11.88
CA LYS A 64 14.07 -1.45 10.55
C LYS A 64 14.50 -2.38 9.42
N LYS A 65 15.53 -3.20 9.63
CA LYS A 65 15.98 -4.20 8.65
C LYS A 65 14.92 -5.28 8.43
N THR A 66 14.27 -5.72 9.50
CA THR A 66 13.25 -6.79 9.43
C THR A 66 11.94 -6.30 8.83
N THR A 67 11.52 -5.09 9.19
CA THR A 67 10.24 -4.49 8.76
C THR A 67 10.42 -3.52 7.60
N GLN A 68 11.48 -3.66 6.81
CA GLN A 68 11.84 -2.69 5.81
C GLN A 68 10.67 -2.46 4.83
N VAL A 69 10.08 -1.27 4.89
CA VAL A 69 8.95 -0.88 4.05
C VAL A 69 9.50 -0.44 2.70
N THR A 70 9.74 -1.39 1.81
CA THR A 70 10.20 -1.12 0.43
C THR A 70 9.03 -1.18 -0.54
N MET A 71 9.12 -0.39 -1.61
CA MET A 71 8.11 -0.39 -2.66
C MET A 71 8.13 -1.76 -3.36
N PRO A 72 7.00 -2.49 -3.42
CA PRO A 72 6.96 -3.77 -4.09
C PRO A 72 7.12 -3.57 -5.60
N ALA A 73 7.91 -4.44 -6.24
CA ALA A 73 8.03 -4.45 -7.69
C ALA A 73 6.76 -5.02 -8.32
N VAL A 74 6.35 -4.46 -9.46
CA VAL A 74 5.24 -5.02 -10.24
C VAL A 74 5.66 -6.37 -10.80
N ASN A 75 4.96 -7.44 -10.42
CA ASN A 75 5.15 -8.74 -11.05
C ASN A 75 4.44 -8.75 -12.41
N VAL A 76 5.23 -8.85 -13.48
CA VAL A 76 4.75 -8.93 -14.86
C VAL A 76 4.92 -10.32 -15.48
N GLU A 77 5.31 -11.34 -14.70
CA GLU A 77 5.63 -12.68 -15.21
C GLU A 77 4.46 -13.29 -15.98
N MET A 78 3.24 -13.17 -15.45
CA MET A 78 2.03 -13.71 -16.07
C MET A 78 1.69 -13.06 -17.43
N VAL A 79 2.07 -11.79 -17.62
CA VAL A 79 1.76 -11.01 -18.83
C VAL A 79 2.97 -10.84 -19.74
N LYS A 80 4.16 -11.29 -19.33
CA LYS A 80 5.42 -11.11 -20.07
C LYS A 80 5.38 -11.69 -21.48
N ALA A 81 4.64 -12.80 -21.68
CA ALA A 81 4.43 -13.38 -23.00
C ALA A 81 3.71 -12.44 -23.98
N MET A 82 3.03 -11.41 -23.48
CA MET A 82 2.34 -10.40 -24.28
C MET A 82 3.24 -9.23 -24.69
N ASP A 83 4.50 -9.18 -24.21
CA ASP A 83 5.51 -8.20 -24.63
C ASP A 83 6.12 -8.54 -26.01
N SER A 84 5.26 -8.58 -27.02
CA SER A 84 5.67 -8.86 -28.39
C SER A 84 4.87 -8.04 -29.40
N ASP A 85 5.46 -7.83 -30.57
CA ASP A 85 4.76 -7.21 -31.70
C ASP A 85 4.07 -8.25 -32.59
N GLN A 86 4.29 -9.54 -32.35
CA GLN A 86 3.73 -10.67 -33.09
C GLN A 86 2.50 -11.27 -32.39
N LEU A 87 1.65 -10.43 -31.82
CA LEU A 87 0.42 -10.87 -31.19
C LEU A 87 -0.65 -11.15 -32.25
N THR A 88 -1.41 -12.22 -32.06
CA THR A 88 -2.64 -12.44 -32.84
C THR A 88 -3.63 -11.29 -32.61
N PRO A 89 -4.54 -11.00 -33.55
CA PRO A 89 -5.54 -9.94 -33.37
C PRO A 89 -6.33 -10.06 -32.06
N LYS A 90 -6.70 -11.28 -31.68
CA LYS A 90 -7.40 -11.59 -30.41
C LYS A 90 -6.55 -11.29 -29.18
N GLN A 91 -5.27 -11.67 -29.17
CA GLN A 91 -4.37 -11.36 -28.06
C GLN A 91 -4.14 -9.84 -27.92
N LEU A 92 -4.03 -9.13 -29.04
CA LEU A 92 -3.88 -7.69 -29.05
C LEU A 92 -5.13 -6.99 -28.49
N GLU A 93 -6.33 -7.50 -28.79
CA GLU A 93 -7.58 -7.02 -28.19
C GLU A 93 -7.64 -7.30 -26.69
N HIS A 94 -7.31 -8.52 -26.24
CA HIS A 94 -7.25 -8.84 -24.82
C HIS A 94 -6.28 -7.95 -24.06
N LEU A 95 -5.10 -7.66 -24.63
CA LEU A 95 -4.12 -6.76 -24.03
C LEU A 95 -4.67 -5.34 -23.86
N LYS A 96 -5.41 -4.83 -24.85
CA LYS A 96 -6.11 -3.53 -24.74
C LYS A 96 -7.17 -3.54 -23.65
N ASN A 97 -7.94 -4.62 -23.56
CA ASN A 97 -8.99 -4.73 -22.55
C ASN A 97 -8.40 -4.79 -21.15
N MET A 98 -7.28 -5.50 -20.95
CA MET A 98 -6.54 -5.52 -19.69
C MET A 98 -6.01 -4.13 -19.32
N ALA A 99 -5.35 -3.44 -20.26
CA ALA A 99 -4.83 -2.08 -20.02
C ALA A 99 -5.95 -1.10 -19.64
N THR A 100 -7.06 -1.14 -20.37
CA THR A 100 -8.26 -0.32 -20.09
C THR A 100 -8.82 -0.65 -18.71
N PHE A 101 -8.98 -1.94 -18.39
CA PHE A 101 -9.53 -2.37 -17.11
C PHE A 101 -8.71 -1.89 -15.92
N VAL A 102 -7.37 -2.06 -15.95
CA VAL A 102 -6.50 -1.60 -14.86
C VAL A 102 -6.61 -0.10 -14.65
N LYS A 103 -6.60 0.67 -15.74
CA LYS A 103 -6.79 2.12 -15.69
C LYS A 103 -8.14 2.50 -15.09
N SER A 104 -9.23 1.90 -15.58
CA SER A 104 -10.58 2.16 -15.07
C SER A 104 -10.74 1.76 -13.61
N GLN A 105 -10.11 0.67 -13.16
CA GLN A 105 -10.12 0.25 -11.77
C GLN A 105 -9.43 1.29 -10.86
N ARG A 106 -8.29 1.84 -11.31
CA ARG A 106 -7.60 2.92 -10.59
C ARG A 106 -8.48 4.16 -10.48
N GLU A 107 -9.05 4.63 -11.59
CA GLU A 107 -9.95 5.80 -11.62
C GLU A 107 -11.19 5.58 -10.75
N TYR A 108 -11.77 4.37 -10.77
CA TYR A 108 -12.90 4.01 -9.93
C TYR A 108 -12.57 4.14 -8.43
N VAL A 109 -11.41 3.63 -8.00
CA VAL A 109 -10.97 3.73 -6.60
C VAL A 109 -10.76 5.20 -6.20
N GLU A 110 -10.14 6.01 -7.05
CA GLU A 110 -9.94 7.44 -6.78
C GLU A 110 -11.26 8.20 -6.64
N LEU A 111 -12.24 7.91 -7.51
CA LEU A 111 -13.58 8.49 -7.42
C LEU A 111 -14.30 8.04 -6.15
N LEU A 112 -14.22 6.75 -5.82
CA LEU A 112 -14.85 6.20 -4.63
C LEU A 112 -14.32 6.85 -3.35
N GLU A 113 -13.01 7.08 -3.26
CA GLU A 113 -12.40 7.79 -2.13
C GLU A 113 -12.80 9.27 -2.06
N ARG A 114 -12.93 9.94 -3.22
CA ARG A 114 -13.35 11.34 -3.29
C ARG A 114 -14.79 11.56 -2.86
N TYR A 115 -15.71 10.72 -3.36
CA TYR A 115 -17.15 10.89 -3.11
C TYR A 115 -17.63 10.16 -1.86
N ASN A 116 -16.90 9.14 -1.40
CA ASN A 116 -17.17 8.43 -0.16
C ASN A 116 -15.91 8.32 0.72
N PRO A 117 -15.42 9.45 1.28
CA PRO A 117 -14.26 9.43 2.16
C PRO A 117 -14.49 8.63 3.44
N GLY A 118 -15.74 8.31 3.77
CA GLY A 118 -16.10 7.44 4.88
C GLY A 118 -15.83 5.95 4.61
N ILE A 119 -15.63 5.53 3.37
CA ILE A 119 -15.53 4.10 3.02
C ILE A 119 -14.27 3.45 3.61
N SER A 120 -13.17 4.19 3.65
CA SER A 120 -11.86 3.73 4.17
C SER A 120 -11.66 4.04 5.65
N MET A 121 -12.61 4.73 6.31
CA MET A 121 -12.52 5.03 7.74
C MET A 121 -12.68 3.75 8.59
N LYS A 122 -11.84 3.61 9.62
CA LYS A 122 -12.01 2.56 10.63
C LYS A 122 -13.35 2.75 11.34
N GLN A 123 -13.92 1.65 11.82
CA GLN A 123 -15.22 1.68 12.48
C GLN A 123 -15.24 2.59 13.71
N THR A 124 -14.15 2.61 14.49
CA THR A 124 -13.97 3.52 15.63
C THR A 124 -14.02 5.00 15.23
N ASP A 125 -13.36 5.36 14.13
CA ASP A 125 -13.36 6.73 13.61
C ASP A 125 -14.75 7.12 13.08
N LYS A 126 -15.48 6.18 12.47
CA LYS A 126 -16.87 6.39 12.06
C LYS A 126 -17.76 6.66 13.26
N VAL A 127 -17.67 5.84 14.31
CA VAL A 127 -18.45 6.01 15.54
C VAL A 127 -18.15 7.36 16.17
N ARG A 128 -16.88 7.75 16.31
CA ARG A 128 -16.48 9.05 16.85
C ARG A 128 -16.99 10.22 16.01
N LYS A 129 -16.91 10.14 14.68
CA LYS A 129 -17.40 11.18 13.77
C LYS A 129 -18.92 11.33 13.87
N THR A 130 -19.65 10.22 13.98
CA THR A 130 -21.10 10.23 14.14
C THR A 130 -21.52 10.75 15.52
N ALA A 131 -20.82 10.36 16.59
CA ALA A 131 -21.04 10.88 17.94
C ALA A 131 -20.84 12.41 17.99
N ARG A 132 -19.75 12.92 17.38
CA ARG A 132 -19.50 14.37 17.28
C ARG A 132 -20.58 15.14 16.52
N ARG A 133 -21.24 14.52 15.53
CA ARG A 133 -22.37 15.15 14.81
C ARG A 133 -23.57 15.40 15.73
N VAL A 134 -23.72 14.61 16.79
CA VAL A 134 -24.82 14.74 17.77
C VAL A 134 -24.36 15.35 19.10
N GLY A 135 -23.15 15.93 19.13
CA GLY A 135 -22.60 16.58 20.34
C GLY A 135 -22.10 15.61 21.42
N LEU A 136 -21.89 14.33 21.09
CA LEU A 136 -21.33 13.33 22.00
C LEU A 136 -19.83 13.13 21.77
N GLU A 137 -19.07 13.00 22.85
CA GLU A 137 -17.66 12.59 22.83
C GLU A 137 -17.50 11.12 23.18
N VAL A 138 -16.71 10.40 22.39
CA VAL A 138 -16.39 8.97 22.59
C VAL A 138 -14.98 8.88 23.15
N PRO A 139 -14.77 8.15 24.27
CA PRO A 139 -13.43 7.90 24.83
C PRO A 139 -12.50 7.20 23.83
N GLU A 140 -11.18 7.32 24.08
CA GLU A 140 -10.15 6.62 23.28
C GLU A 140 -10.04 5.13 23.58
#